data_AF-A0A9E6CRE1-F1
#
_entry.id   AF-A0A9E6CRE1-F1
#
_cell.length_a   1.000
_cell.length_b   1.000
_cell.length_c   1.000
_cell.angle_alpha   90.00
_cell.angle_beta   90.00
_cell.angle_gamma   90.00
#
_symmetry.space_group_name_H-M   'P 1'
#
loop_
_entity.id
_entity.type
_entity.pdbx_description
1 polymer ?
#
loop_
_entity_poly.entity_id
_entity_poly.type
_entity_poly.pdbx_seq_one_letter_code
_entity_poly.pdbx_strand_id
1 'polypeptide(L)'
;MKKIILLFLIIFVRTLGAEEFDIKKFSDPNKYGWDTYDKFLSAREDLQKRNSLLQIYETQKQKPISNVIKSTIVPGWGHFSAKRYWKGQILLGLEIVLLGTSYLYYDRAMDIYDKYEKATYIGDIEKYYSDAKSPYNMSQVFLGLGIIVWAYNIYDTIIVTEKYNNTLWEKIIFENQDTSISISPTGLSMRF
;
A
#
# COMPACT_ATOMS: atom_id res chain seq x y z
N MET A 1 20.85 -27.39 1.18
CA MET A 1 20.41 -28.79 1.34
C MET A 1 19.62 -29.03 2.64
N LYS A 2 20.15 -28.75 3.84
CA LYS A 2 19.42 -28.96 5.12
C LYS A 2 18.05 -28.27 5.24
N LYS A 3 17.90 -27.05 4.70
CA LYS A 3 16.61 -26.31 4.72
C LYS A 3 15.52 -26.91 3.81
N ILE A 4 15.91 -27.56 2.71
CA ILE A 4 14.98 -28.22 1.78
C ILE A 4 14.45 -29.51 2.40
N ILE A 5 15.32 -30.26 3.08
CA ILE A 5 14.95 -31.48 3.81
C ILE A 5 13.95 -31.16 4.94
N LEU A 6 14.14 -30.05 5.66
CA LEU A 6 13.22 -29.61 6.71
C LEU A 6 11.82 -29.28 6.14
N LEU A 7 11.78 -28.61 4.98
CA LEU A 7 10.52 -28.25 4.29
C LEU A 7 9.76 -29.50 3.83
N PHE A 8 10.47 -30.47 3.26
CA PHE A 8 9.89 -31.77 2.90
C PHE A 8 9.41 -32.55 4.12
N LEU A 9 10.16 -32.53 5.24
CA LEU A 9 9.75 -33.18 6.48
C LEU A 9 8.46 -32.57 7.04
N ILE A 10 8.32 -31.23 7.02
CA ILE A 10 7.12 -30.53 7.49
C ILE A 10 5.91 -30.89 6.62
N ILE A 11 6.09 -30.95 5.30
CA ILE A 11 5.03 -31.35 4.36
C ILE A 11 4.64 -32.82 4.60
N PHE A 12 5.61 -33.71 4.79
CA PHE A 12 5.39 -35.14 4.99
C PHE A 12 4.70 -35.47 6.33
N VAL A 13 5.06 -34.76 7.41
CA VAL A 13 4.39 -34.90 8.71
C VAL A 13 2.94 -34.41 8.65
N ARG A 14 2.63 -33.37 7.87
CA ARG A 14 1.25 -32.89 7.65
C ARG A 14 0.40 -33.91 6.91
N THR A 15 0.96 -34.65 5.96
CA THR A 15 0.22 -35.68 5.22
C THR A 15 -0.04 -36.94 6.04
N LEU A 16 0.82 -37.27 7.01
CA LEU A 16 0.65 -38.45 7.87
C LEU A 16 -0.42 -38.26 8.96
N GLY A 17 -0.72 -37.02 9.36
CA GLY A 17 -1.75 -36.68 10.34
C GLY A 17 -3.10 -36.25 9.74
N ALA A 18 -3.33 -36.49 8.45
CA ALA A 18 -4.59 -36.16 7.79
C ALA A 18 -5.67 -37.18 8.21
N GLU A 19 -6.53 -36.81 9.16
CA GLU A 19 -7.78 -37.53 9.39
C GLU A 19 -8.63 -37.49 8.11
N GLU A 20 -9.23 -38.63 7.73
CA GLU A 20 -10.18 -38.68 6.62
C GLU A 20 -11.31 -37.68 6.89
N PHE A 21 -11.63 -36.84 5.90
CA PHE A 21 -12.67 -35.82 6.03
C PHE A 21 -14.04 -36.49 6.19
N ASP A 22 -14.53 -36.53 7.43
CA ASP A 22 -15.85 -37.07 7.74
C ASP A 22 -16.95 -36.07 7.38
N ILE A 23 -17.60 -36.32 6.24
CA ILE A 23 -18.72 -35.51 5.74
C ILE A 23 -19.87 -35.48 6.75
N LYS A 24 -20.16 -36.58 7.46
CA LYS A 24 -21.28 -36.65 8.41
C LYS A 24 -21.02 -35.77 9.63
N LYS A 25 -19.79 -35.81 10.15
CA LYS A 25 -19.33 -34.91 11.23
C LYS A 25 -19.25 -33.45 10.78
N PHE A 26 -18.99 -33.20 9.50
CA PHE A 26 -18.98 -31.85 8.94
C PHE A 26 -20.39 -31.28 8.76
N SER A 27 -21.35 -32.11 8.31
CA SER A 27 -22.71 -31.68 7.97
C SER A 27 -23.70 -31.73 9.14
N ASP A 28 -23.28 -32.20 10.32
CA ASP A 28 -24.14 -32.21 11.53
C ASP A 28 -24.54 -30.78 11.95
N PRO A 29 -25.84 -30.40 11.86
CA PRO A 29 -26.30 -29.07 12.23
C PRO A 29 -26.12 -28.76 13.72
N ASN A 30 -26.15 -29.78 14.59
CA ASN A 30 -26.05 -29.60 16.03
C ASN A 30 -24.66 -29.08 16.44
N LYS A 31 -23.63 -29.42 15.68
CA LYS A 31 -22.26 -28.92 15.86
C LYS A 31 -22.16 -27.40 15.77
N TYR A 32 -23.04 -26.77 15.00
CA TYR A 32 -23.06 -25.32 14.79
C TYR A 32 -24.17 -24.62 15.58
N GLY A 33 -24.88 -25.35 16.46
CA GLY A 33 -26.03 -24.81 17.19
C GLY A 33 -27.25 -24.55 16.30
N TRP A 34 -27.39 -25.29 15.19
CA TRP A 34 -28.57 -25.25 14.32
C TRP A 34 -29.55 -26.37 14.68
N ASP A 35 -29.87 -26.45 15.96
CA ASP A 35 -30.77 -27.46 16.57
C ASP A 35 -32.24 -27.28 16.18
N THR A 36 -32.60 -26.14 15.58
CA THR A 36 -33.96 -25.83 15.11
C THR A 36 -33.92 -25.31 13.68
N TYR A 37 -34.98 -25.58 12.90
CA TYR A 37 -35.12 -25.08 11.54
C TYR A 37 -34.99 -23.54 11.45
N ASP A 38 -35.55 -22.80 12.41
CA ASP A 38 -35.45 -21.34 12.46
C ASP A 38 -34.00 -20.87 12.61
N LYS A 39 -33.23 -21.50 13.51
CA LYS A 39 -31.80 -21.20 13.71
C LYS A 39 -30.98 -21.51 12.45
N PHE A 40 -31.31 -22.60 11.77
CA PHE A 40 -30.70 -22.93 10.48
C PHE A 40 -31.03 -21.89 9.40
N LEU A 41 -32.29 -21.45 9.32
CA LEU A 41 -32.73 -20.44 8.36
C LEU A 41 -32.03 -19.09 8.63
N SER A 42 -32.00 -18.63 9.87
CA SER A 42 -31.29 -17.40 10.26
C SER A 42 -29.79 -17.48 9.96
N ALA A 43 -29.16 -18.64 10.20
CA ALA A 43 -27.75 -18.84 9.86
C ALA A 43 -27.51 -18.78 8.35
N ARG A 44 -28.40 -19.36 7.54
CA ARG A 44 -28.34 -19.29 6.08
C ARG A 44 -28.49 -17.86 5.58
N GLU A 45 -29.44 -17.10 6.12
CA GLU A 45 -29.66 -15.70 5.77
C GLU A 45 -28.47 -14.82 6.16
N ASP A 46 -27.89 -15.01 7.36
CA ASP A 46 -26.67 -14.32 7.79
C ASP A 46 -25.49 -14.63 6.86
N LEU A 47 -25.30 -15.89 6.48
CA LEU A 47 -24.27 -16.28 5.52
C LEU A 47 -24.47 -15.63 4.15
N GLN A 48 -25.71 -15.59 3.65
CA GLN A 48 -26.03 -14.92 2.39
C GLN A 48 -25.76 -13.40 2.48
N LYS A 49 -26.13 -12.76 3.60
CA LYS A 49 -25.84 -11.33 3.86
C LYS A 49 -24.33 -11.08 3.91
N ARG A 50 -23.57 -11.88 4.64
CA ARG A 50 -22.10 -11.73 4.70
C ARG A 50 -21.45 -11.91 3.32
N ASN A 51 -21.91 -12.89 2.54
CA ASN A 51 -21.40 -13.11 1.19
C ASN A 51 -21.65 -11.93 0.26
N SER A 52 -22.84 -11.30 0.34
CA SER A 52 -23.11 -10.10 -0.47
C SER A 52 -22.25 -8.91 -0.07
N LEU A 53 -22.01 -8.70 1.23
CA LEU A 53 -21.09 -7.65 1.72
C LEU A 53 -19.65 -7.89 1.28
N LEU A 54 -19.19 -9.15 1.34
CA LEU A 54 -17.87 -9.53 0.84
C LEU A 54 -17.73 -9.27 -0.66
N GLN A 55 -18.77 -9.56 -1.46
CA GLN A 55 -18.75 -9.28 -2.89
C GLN A 55 -18.64 -7.78 -3.18
N ILE A 56 -19.37 -6.95 -2.43
CA ILE A 56 -19.28 -5.48 -2.54
C ILE A 56 -17.86 -5.03 -2.20
N TYR A 57 -17.30 -5.54 -1.11
CA TYR A 57 -15.94 -5.23 -0.67
C TYR A 57 -14.89 -5.65 -1.71
N GLU A 58 -14.94 -6.89 -2.21
CA GLU A 58 -14.01 -7.42 -3.22
C GLU A 58 -14.03 -6.61 -4.52
N THR A 59 -15.19 -6.05 -4.88
CA THR A 59 -15.35 -5.20 -6.06
C THR A 59 -14.72 -3.81 -5.88
N GLN A 60 -14.75 -3.26 -4.66
CA GLN A 60 -14.33 -1.88 -4.37
C GLN A 60 -12.92 -1.77 -3.77
N LYS A 61 -12.38 -2.86 -3.22
CA LYS A 61 -11.06 -2.87 -2.58
C LYS A 61 -9.96 -2.59 -3.59
N GLN A 62 -8.89 -1.97 -3.11
CA GLN A 62 -7.72 -1.68 -3.92
C GLN A 62 -6.63 -2.72 -3.66
N LYS A 63 -5.97 -3.17 -4.74
CA LYS A 63 -4.82 -4.08 -4.63
C LYS A 63 -3.57 -3.27 -4.23
N PRO A 64 -2.87 -3.61 -3.13
CA PRO A 64 -1.66 -2.90 -2.71
C PRO A 64 -0.60 -2.81 -3.81
N ILE A 65 -0.37 -3.91 -4.54
CA ILE A 65 0.59 -3.97 -5.64
C ILE A 65 0.27 -2.96 -6.75
N SER A 66 -1.02 -2.77 -7.08
CA SER A 66 -1.41 -1.81 -8.12
C SER A 66 -1.09 -0.38 -7.70
N ASN A 67 -1.34 -0.03 -6.44
CA ASN A 67 -1.04 1.30 -5.92
C ASN A 67 0.46 1.53 -5.75
N VAL A 68 1.23 0.49 -5.36
CA VAL A 68 2.69 0.54 -5.33
C VAL A 68 3.25 0.88 -6.71
N ILE A 69 2.82 0.18 -7.76
CA ILE A 69 3.27 0.46 -9.14
C ILE A 69 3.00 1.92 -9.53
N LYS A 70 1.81 2.44 -9.20
CA LYS A 70 1.49 3.86 -9.44
C LYS A 70 2.45 4.80 -8.72
N SER A 71 2.72 4.54 -7.43
CA SER A 71 3.63 5.35 -6.60
C SER A 71 5.10 5.25 -7.01
N THR A 72 5.51 4.15 -7.63
CA THR A 72 6.86 3.98 -8.19
C THR A 72 7.06 4.88 -9.41
N ILE A 73 6.05 5.00 -10.28
CA ILE A 73 6.10 5.81 -11.50
C ILE A 73 5.95 7.30 -11.16
N VAL A 74 4.93 7.65 -10.37
CA VAL A 74 4.68 9.01 -9.93
C VAL A 74 4.52 9.02 -8.41
N PRO A 75 5.44 9.66 -7.67
CA PRO A 75 5.32 9.80 -6.22
C PRO A 75 3.95 10.35 -5.81
N GLY A 76 3.35 9.76 -4.76
CA GLY A 76 2.03 10.15 -4.28
C GLY A 76 0.82 9.61 -5.08
N TRP A 77 1.00 8.97 -6.24
CA TRP A 77 -0.14 8.46 -7.04
C TRP A 77 -0.92 7.33 -6.35
N GLY A 78 -0.24 6.43 -5.66
CA GLY A 78 -0.90 5.42 -4.84
C GLY A 78 -1.73 6.05 -3.71
N HIS A 79 -1.24 7.13 -3.08
CA HIS A 79 -1.98 7.87 -2.07
C HIS A 79 -3.23 8.56 -2.63
N PHE A 80 -3.13 9.14 -3.83
CA PHE A 80 -4.30 9.70 -4.52
C PHE A 80 -5.35 8.64 -4.82
N SER A 81 -4.92 7.46 -5.27
CA SER A 81 -5.82 6.31 -5.50
C SER A 81 -6.53 5.89 -4.22
N ALA A 82 -5.81 5.84 -3.09
CA ALA A 82 -6.35 5.51 -1.77
C ALA A 82 -7.05 6.68 -1.05
N LYS A 83 -7.39 7.76 -1.76
CA LYS A 83 -8.09 8.95 -1.24
C LYS A 83 -7.36 9.68 -0.10
N ARG A 84 -6.03 9.56 -0.03
CA ARG A 84 -5.17 10.29 0.92
C ARG A 84 -4.44 11.44 0.21
N TYR A 85 -5.21 12.38 -0.33
CA TYR A 85 -4.71 13.47 -1.16
C TYR A 85 -3.62 14.31 -0.51
N TRP A 86 -3.81 14.70 0.76
CA TRP A 86 -2.84 15.52 1.48
C TRP A 86 -1.45 14.88 1.59
N LYS A 87 -1.40 13.59 1.96
CA LYS A 87 -0.15 12.83 1.98
C LYS A 87 0.48 12.74 0.59
N GLY A 88 -0.32 12.45 -0.43
CA GLY A 88 0.15 12.37 -1.81
C GLY A 88 0.75 13.68 -2.31
N GLN A 89 0.12 14.83 -2.00
CA GLN A 89 0.62 16.15 -2.37
C GLN A 89 1.95 16.48 -1.70
N ILE A 90 2.09 16.19 -0.40
CA ILE A 90 3.33 16.44 0.33
C ILE A 90 4.47 15.61 -0.26
N LEU A 91 4.25 14.31 -0.48
CA LEU A 91 5.29 13.42 -1.01
C LEU A 91 5.68 13.80 -2.44
N LEU A 92 4.71 14.10 -3.30
CA LEU A 92 4.97 14.57 -4.66
C LEU A 92 5.72 15.90 -4.67
N GLY A 93 5.28 16.88 -3.87
CA GLY A 93 5.93 18.18 -3.78
C GLY A 93 7.36 18.09 -3.25
N LEU A 94 7.58 17.27 -2.22
CA LEU A 94 8.91 17.01 -1.67
C LEU A 94 9.83 16.37 -2.71
N GLU A 95 9.33 15.39 -3.47
CA GLU A 95 10.13 14.74 -4.52
C GLU A 95 10.51 15.71 -5.63
N ILE A 96 9.56 16.54 -6.10
CA ILE A 96 9.82 17.56 -7.12
C ILE A 96 10.90 18.54 -6.65
N VAL A 97 10.84 18.98 -5.38
CA VAL A 97 11.84 19.88 -4.82
C VAL A 97 13.20 19.21 -4.75
N LEU A 98 13.29 17.98 -4.23
CA LEU A 98 14.56 17.28 -4.07
C LEU A 98 15.22 16.94 -5.41
N LEU A 99 14.47 16.30 -6.31
CA LEU A 99 14.99 15.93 -7.64
C LEU A 99 15.23 17.16 -8.52
N GLY A 100 14.35 18.17 -8.45
CA GLY A 100 14.55 19.43 -9.16
C GLY A 100 15.80 20.17 -8.69
N THR A 101 16.01 20.25 -7.37
CA THR A 101 17.22 20.87 -6.80
C THR A 101 18.47 20.07 -7.15
N SER A 102 18.40 18.74 -7.10
CA SER A 102 19.49 17.86 -7.54
C SER A 102 19.89 18.14 -8.99
N TYR A 103 18.90 18.25 -9.87
CA TYR A 103 19.11 18.55 -11.29
C TYR A 103 19.74 19.94 -11.50
N LEU A 104 19.23 20.98 -10.82
CA LEU A 104 19.78 22.34 -10.92
C LEU A 104 21.26 22.41 -10.49
N TYR A 105 21.63 21.72 -9.42
CA TYR A 105 23.03 21.64 -8.99
C TYR A 105 23.89 20.80 -9.94
N TYR A 106 23.32 19.76 -10.55
CA TYR A 106 24.02 18.94 -11.54
C TYR A 106 24.35 19.75 -12.79
N ASP A 107 23.36 20.47 -13.32
CA ASP A 107 23.48 21.32 -14.50
C ASP A 107 24.56 22.39 -14.29
N ARG A 108 24.51 23.07 -13.15
CA ARG A 108 25.55 24.03 -12.75
C ARG A 108 26.93 23.40 -12.61
N ALA A 109 27.02 22.15 -12.12
CA ALA A 109 28.29 21.45 -12.02
C ALA A 109 28.87 21.17 -13.41
N MET A 110 28.03 20.77 -14.37
CA MET A 110 28.46 20.51 -15.74
C MET A 110 28.86 21.77 -16.49
N ASP A 111 28.15 22.89 -16.30
CA ASP A 111 28.56 24.18 -16.87
C ASP A 111 29.98 24.62 -16.45
N ILE A 112 30.37 24.32 -15.21
CA ILE A 112 31.71 24.63 -14.70
C ILE A 112 32.72 23.59 -15.19
N TYR A 113 32.31 22.32 -15.24
CA TYR A 113 33.14 21.22 -15.73
C TYR A 113 33.50 21.41 -17.22
N ASP A 114 32.57 21.88 -18.04
CA ASP A 114 32.80 22.24 -19.45
C ASP A 114 33.88 23.32 -19.61
N LYS A 115 33.98 24.25 -18.65
CA LYS A 115 35.05 25.27 -18.64
C LYS A 115 36.39 24.67 -18.27
N TYR A 116 36.40 23.71 -17.34
CA TYR A 116 37.59 22.91 -17.03
C TYR A 116 38.09 22.18 -18.29
N GLU A 117 37.21 21.53 -19.06
CA GLU A 117 37.60 20.80 -20.28
C GLU A 117 38.20 21.70 -21.36
N LYS A 118 37.81 22.97 -21.40
CA LYS A 118 38.27 23.96 -22.39
C LYS A 118 39.47 24.78 -21.92
N ALA A 119 39.85 24.68 -20.64
CA ALA A 119 40.92 25.48 -20.06
C ALA A 119 42.30 24.97 -20.49
N THR A 120 43.18 25.89 -20.90
CA THR A 120 44.56 25.59 -21.30
C THR A 120 45.59 26.04 -20.28
N TYR A 121 45.23 27.00 -19.42
CA TYR A 121 46.08 27.49 -18.34
C TYR A 121 45.92 26.65 -17.07
N ILE A 122 47.03 26.22 -16.48
CA ILE A 122 47.02 25.28 -15.36
C ILE A 122 46.23 25.77 -14.14
N GLY A 123 46.28 27.08 -13.83
CA GLY A 123 45.53 27.64 -12.71
C GLY A 123 44.02 27.66 -12.93
N ASP A 124 43.57 27.82 -14.18
CA ASP A 124 42.15 27.78 -14.52
C ASP A 124 41.62 26.34 -14.49
N ILE A 125 42.42 25.38 -14.93
CA ILE A 125 42.11 23.95 -14.86
C ILE A 125 41.85 23.55 -13.40
N GLU A 126 42.77 23.85 -12.49
CA GLU A 126 42.63 23.50 -11.07
C GLU A 126 41.41 24.18 -10.43
N LYS A 127 41.23 25.48 -10.73
CA LYS A 127 40.10 26.25 -10.22
C LYS A 127 38.76 25.70 -10.69
N TYR A 128 38.54 25.54 -11.99
CA TYR A 128 37.26 25.05 -12.51
C TYR A 128 36.96 23.63 -12.06
N TYR A 129 37.97 22.75 -11.97
CA TYR A 129 37.78 21.42 -11.41
C TYR A 129 37.32 21.46 -9.94
N SER A 130 37.98 22.28 -9.12
CA SER A 130 37.59 22.48 -7.71
C SER A 130 36.18 23.08 -7.58
N ASP A 131 35.88 24.10 -8.39
CA ASP A 131 34.60 24.81 -8.37
C ASP A 131 33.42 23.92 -8.81
N ALA A 132 33.64 22.98 -9.74
CA ALA A 132 32.62 22.04 -10.20
C ALA A 132 32.25 21.00 -9.12
N LYS A 133 33.18 20.67 -8.22
CA LYS A 133 33.00 19.62 -7.20
C LYS A 133 31.92 19.96 -6.18
N SER A 134 31.84 21.22 -5.75
CA SER A 134 30.86 21.66 -4.75
C SER A 134 29.39 21.49 -5.21
N PRO A 135 28.96 22.05 -6.37
CA PRO A 135 27.61 21.83 -6.87
C PRO A 135 27.35 20.36 -7.22
N TYR A 136 28.34 19.62 -7.73
CA TYR A 136 28.18 18.19 -7.97
C TYR A 136 27.86 17.42 -6.68
N ASN A 137 28.59 17.68 -5.60
CA ASN A 137 28.32 17.05 -4.30
C ASN A 137 26.91 17.38 -3.78
N MET A 138 26.48 18.63 -3.92
CA MET A 138 25.12 19.03 -3.53
C MET A 138 24.07 18.30 -4.37
N SER A 139 24.28 18.17 -5.68
CA SER A 139 23.40 17.39 -6.55
C SER A 139 23.24 15.95 -6.04
N GLN A 140 24.34 15.29 -5.67
CA GLN A 140 24.33 13.92 -5.14
C GLN A 140 23.60 13.83 -3.79
N VAL A 141 23.79 14.80 -2.90
CA VAL A 141 23.08 14.85 -1.62
C VAL A 141 21.56 14.94 -1.84
N PHE A 142 21.10 15.87 -2.68
CA PHE A 142 19.68 16.03 -2.98
C PHE A 142 19.09 14.81 -3.71
N LEU A 143 19.85 14.19 -4.62
CA LEU A 143 19.44 12.96 -5.28
C LEU A 143 19.25 11.83 -4.27
N GLY A 144 20.22 11.65 -3.37
CA GLY A 144 20.16 10.64 -2.32
C GLY A 144 18.96 10.84 -1.40
N LEU A 145 18.68 12.09 -1.00
CA LEU A 145 17.48 12.42 -0.23
C LEU A 145 16.19 12.13 -1.02
N GLY A 146 16.14 12.46 -2.31
CA GLY A 146 15.02 12.12 -3.19
C GLY A 146 14.76 10.63 -3.22
N ILE A 147 15.79 9.81 -3.45
CA ILE A 147 15.68 8.34 -3.44
C ILE A 147 15.12 7.81 -2.11
N ILE A 148 15.55 8.36 -0.98
CA ILE A 148 15.03 7.98 0.34
C ILE A 148 13.53 8.30 0.44
N VAL A 149 13.12 9.50 0.03
CA VAL A 149 11.71 9.92 0.04
C VAL A 149 10.88 9.08 -0.91
N TRP A 150 11.39 8.77 -2.11
CA TRP A 150 10.76 7.88 -3.07
C TRP A 150 10.52 6.48 -2.51
N ALA A 151 11.54 5.88 -1.86
CA ALA A 151 11.41 4.58 -1.22
C ALA A 151 10.39 4.61 -0.06
N TYR A 152 10.41 5.66 0.75
CA TYR A 152 9.42 5.87 1.81
C TYR A 152 8.00 6.00 1.24
N ASN A 153 7.82 6.74 0.15
CA ASN A 153 6.54 6.89 -0.54
C ASN A 153 5.97 5.54 -1.00
N ILE A 154 6.80 4.66 -1.56
CA ILE A 154 6.40 3.30 -1.94
C ILE A 154 5.93 2.51 -0.72
N TYR A 155 6.69 2.56 0.37
CA TYR A 155 6.33 1.88 1.62
C TYR A 155 5.02 2.40 2.23
N ASP A 156 4.87 3.72 2.40
CA ASP A 156 3.67 4.33 2.98
C ASP A 156 2.43 4.07 2.10
N THR A 157 2.60 3.89 0.79
CA THR A 157 1.50 3.52 -0.13
C THR A 157 0.85 2.19 0.26
N ILE A 158 1.62 1.22 0.73
CA ILE A 158 1.10 -0.09 1.16
C ILE A 158 0.19 0.11 2.37
N ILE A 159 0.70 0.80 3.40
CA ILE A 159 -0.02 1.09 4.65
C ILE A 159 -1.31 1.87 4.35
N VAL A 160 -1.22 2.89 3.50
CA VAL A 160 -2.35 3.72 3.13
C VAL A 160 -3.41 2.93 2.36
N THR A 161 -3.00 1.98 1.50
CA THR A 161 -3.93 1.11 0.76
C THR A 161 -4.63 0.13 1.71
N GLU A 162 -3.91 -0.46 2.66
CA GLU A 162 -4.51 -1.33 3.68
C GLU A 162 -5.50 -0.56 4.55
N LYS A 163 -5.13 0.64 5.00
CA LYS A 163 -6.03 1.50 5.77
C LYS A 163 -7.29 1.87 4.98
N TYR A 164 -7.16 2.13 3.68
CA TYR A 164 -8.30 2.37 2.80
C TYR A 164 -9.23 1.15 2.75
N ASN A 165 -8.67 -0.05 2.54
CA ASN A 165 -9.45 -1.29 2.49
C ASN A 165 -10.16 -1.58 3.82
N ASN A 166 -9.49 -1.37 4.96
CA ASN A 166 -10.10 -1.56 6.27
C ASN A 166 -11.25 -0.56 6.51
N THR A 167 -11.02 0.72 6.18
CA THR A 167 -12.08 1.75 6.29
C THR A 167 -13.27 1.44 5.38
N LEU A 168 -13.00 0.89 4.18
CA LEU A 168 -14.04 0.47 3.25
C LEU A 168 -14.89 -0.67 3.82
N TRP A 169 -14.25 -1.66 4.46
CA TRP A 169 -14.98 -2.75 5.13
C TRP A 169 -15.85 -2.25 6.28
N GLU A 170 -15.29 -1.42 7.16
CA GLU A 170 -16.04 -0.80 8.26
C GLU A 170 -17.24 -0.01 7.75
N LYS A 171 -17.05 0.76 6.67
CA LYS A 171 -18.11 1.52 6.01
C LYS A 171 -19.20 0.62 5.44
N ILE A 172 -18.85 -0.46 4.73
CA ILE A 172 -19.81 -1.42 4.16
C ILE A 172 -20.64 -2.06 5.26
N ILE A 173 -20.01 -2.49 6.36
CA ILE A 173 -20.73 -3.04 7.51
C ILE A 173 -21.68 -1.98 8.09
N PHE A 174 -21.20 -0.77 8.34
CA PHE A 174 -22.01 0.29 8.95
C PHE A 174 -23.23 0.67 8.10
N GLU A 175 -23.05 0.80 6.78
CA GLU A 175 -24.14 1.15 5.84
C GLU A 175 -25.17 0.01 5.65
N ASN A 176 -24.78 -1.25 5.87
CA ASN A 176 -25.64 -2.42 5.66
C ASN A 176 -26.02 -3.15 6.97
N GLN A 177 -25.60 -2.61 8.12
CA GLN A 177 -26.18 -2.98 9.40
C GLN A 177 -27.60 -2.42 9.43
N ASP A 178 -28.57 -3.31 9.64
CA ASP A 178 -29.93 -2.93 10.03
C ASP A 178 -29.83 -2.35 11.45
N THR A 179 -29.36 -1.12 11.54
CA THR A 179 -29.42 -0.35 12.76
C THR A 179 -30.89 0.00 12.96
N SER A 180 -31.48 -0.51 14.04
CA SER A 180 -32.84 -0.13 14.48
C SER A 180 -32.98 1.37 14.72
N ILE A 181 -31.86 2.10 14.80
CA ILE A 181 -31.78 3.53 15.05
C ILE A 181 -30.85 4.15 13.99
N SER A 182 -31.41 4.89 13.04
CA SER A 182 -30.62 5.74 12.14
C SER A 182 -30.74 7.21 12.56
N ILE A 183 -29.59 7.85 12.76
CA ILE A 183 -29.50 9.27 13.07
C ILE A 183 -29.11 9.99 11.78
N SER A 184 -30.06 10.72 11.19
CA SER A 184 -29.82 11.57 10.02
C SER A 184 -29.93 13.05 10.40
N PRO A 185 -29.38 13.98 9.60
CA PRO A 185 -29.49 15.43 9.85
C PRO A 185 -30.94 15.93 9.91
N THR A 186 -31.89 15.17 9.37
CA THR A 186 -33.32 15.47 9.32
C THR A 186 -34.13 14.75 10.40
N GLY A 187 -33.50 13.93 11.27
CA GLY A 187 -34.15 13.35 12.43
C GLY A 187 -33.70 11.92 12.78
N LEU A 188 -34.23 11.45 13.91
CA LEU A 188 -34.09 10.10 14.44
C LEU A 188 -35.19 9.22 13.83
N SER A 189 -34.81 8.17 13.08
CA SER A 189 -35.78 7.20 12.57
C SER A 189 -35.52 5.82 13.16
N MET A 190 -36.59 5.22 13.70
CA MET A 190 -36.60 3.89 14.28
C MET A 190 -37.46 2.99 13.40
N ARG A 191 -36.89 1.88 12.90
CA ARG A 191 -37.66 0.84 12.19
C ARG A 191 -37.79 -0.36 13.12
N PHE A 192 -39.03 -0.73 13.40
CA PHE A 192 -39.43 -1.95 14.11
C PHE A 192 -39.52 -3.11 13.11
#